data_AF-A0A5A8AJT7-F1
#
_entry.id   AF-A0A5A8AJT7-F1
#
_cell.length_a   1.000
_cell.length_b   1.000
_cell.length_c   1.000
_cell.angle_alpha   90.00
_cell.angle_beta   90.00
_cell.angle_gamma   90.00
#
_symmetry.space_group_name_H-M   'P 1'
#
loop_
_entity.id
_entity.type
_entity.pdbx_description
1 polymer ?
#
loop_
_entity_poly.entity_id
_entity_poly.type
_entity_poly.pdbx_seq_one_letter_code
_entity_poly.pdbx_strand_id
1 'polypeptide(L)'
;MKSISLLVLLLVSIGCKKEHSVFEIKTRFVKKNIVDELKQLQFKDAAYYGLLYKDEKYEVWKSCSGEWGGTIYFKNRKSSLIYYAIATCPVSVNKINGKYYISNSLDHLWGNSYILEISNPESMKLTEKIPLNLPGIITRQYEAQSDQGTKKLVDSSGVIITASFVYNQKLYSVLSSHDGKETTISELKDKKFKTILKLPEKLFYSEPIIVRKADNNLSLYFQNPKSGLLHIQDNKIELLYYQK
;
A
#
# COMPACT_ATOMS: atom_id res chain seq x y z
N MET A 1 0.28 -13.66 74.86
CA MET A 1 -0.67 -13.26 73.79
C MET A 1 -0.34 -11.86 73.32
N LYS A 2 0.15 -11.73 72.09
CA LYS A 2 -0.11 -10.62 71.14
C LYS A 2 0.75 -10.88 69.90
N SER A 3 0.12 -11.45 68.88
CA SER A 3 0.68 -11.63 67.54
C SER A 3 1.00 -10.26 66.93
N ILE A 4 2.23 -10.07 66.46
CA ILE A 4 2.56 -9.01 65.52
C ILE A 4 2.60 -9.67 64.15
N SER A 5 1.53 -9.48 63.38
CA SER A 5 1.41 -9.95 62.01
C SER A 5 2.19 -9.01 61.12
N LEU A 6 3.29 -9.50 60.52
CA LEU A 6 4.12 -8.74 59.59
C LEU A 6 3.41 -8.70 58.22
N LEU A 7 2.82 -7.55 57.88
CA LEU A 7 2.19 -7.31 56.59
C LEU A 7 3.28 -6.98 55.56
N VAL A 8 3.62 -7.94 54.69
CA VAL A 8 4.51 -7.72 53.55
C VAL A 8 3.71 -7.04 52.44
N LEU A 9 3.91 -5.72 52.28
CA LEU A 9 3.37 -4.96 51.16
C LEU A 9 4.29 -5.16 49.93
N LEU A 10 3.94 -6.11 49.06
CA LEU A 10 4.58 -6.28 47.77
C LEU A 10 4.11 -5.16 46.82
N LEU A 11 4.90 -4.09 46.74
CA LEU A 11 4.78 -3.05 45.71
C LEU A 11 5.24 -3.63 44.36
N VAL A 12 4.32 -4.27 43.64
CA VAL A 12 4.51 -4.60 42.24
C VAL A 12 4.36 -3.30 41.44
N SER A 13 5.49 -2.62 41.19
CA SER A 13 5.55 -1.55 40.20
C SER A 13 5.35 -2.16 38.82
N ILE A 14 4.10 -2.19 38.35
CA ILE A 14 3.78 -2.40 36.93
C ILE A 14 4.29 -1.15 36.20
N GLY A 15 5.57 -1.18 35.84
CA GLY A 15 6.13 -0.25 34.88
C GLY A 15 5.44 -0.49 33.55
N CYS A 16 4.36 0.24 33.30
CA CYS A 16 3.72 0.31 32.00
C CYS A 16 4.73 0.97 31.04
N LYS A 17 5.58 0.16 30.41
CA LYS A 17 6.42 0.61 29.30
C LYS A 17 5.47 1.06 28.21
N LYS A 18 5.25 2.36 28.11
CA LYS A 18 4.52 2.99 27.02
C LYS A 18 5.20 2.52 25.73
N GLU A 19 4.52 1.67 24.97
CA GLU A 19 5.04 1.14 23.72
C GLU A 19 5.40 2.35 22.83
N HIS A 20 6.67 2.49 22.47
CA HIS A 20 7.10 3.59 21.62
C HIS A 20 6.43 3.42 20.26
N SER A 21 5.61 4.41 19.87
CA SER A 21 4.96 4.41 18.56
C SER A 21 6.01 4.40 17.46
N VAL A 22 5.89 3.48 16.50
CA VAL A 22 6.78 3.40 15.34
C VAL A 22 6.67 4.65 14.47
N PHE A 23 5.48 5.26 14.41
CA PHE A 23 5.19 6.43 13.59
C PHE A 23 4.70 7.61 14.42
N GLU A 24 5.12 8.80 14.01
CA GLU A 24 4.64 10.08 14.53
C GLU A 24 3.61 10.67 13.58
N ILE A 25 2.41 10.95 14.07
CA ILE A 25 1.34 11.56 13.27
C ILE A 25 1.12 13.03 13.67
N LYS A 26 0.98 13.89 12.66
CA LYS A 26 0.59 15.29 12.83
C LYS A 26 -0.55 15.62 11.87
N THR A 27 -1.56 16.31 12.38
CA THR A 27 -2.67 16.82 11.56
C THR A 27 -2.52 18.31 11.36
N ARG A 28 -2.73 18.80 10.14
CA ARG A 28 -2.72 20.22 9.79
C ARG A 28 -3.89 20.58 8.90
N PHE A 29 -4.24 21.86 8.91
CA PHE A 29 -5.27 22.44 8.08
C PHE A 29 -4.68 23.60 7.29
N VAL A 30 -4.99 23.68 6.00
CA VAL A 30 -4.51 24.75 5.12
C VAL A 30 -5.66 25.41 4.38
N LYS A 31 -5.57 26.73 4.24
CA LYS A 31 -6.49 27.55 3.46
C LYS A 31 -6.06 27.59 1.98
N LYS A 32 -5.94 26.41 1.37
CA LYS A 32 -5.58 26.22 -0.05
C LYS A 32 -6.65 25.36 -0.73
N ASN A 33 -6.77 25.49 -2.05
CA ASN A 33 -7.61 24.62 -2.86
C ASN A 33 -6.80 23.42 -3.36
N ILE A 34 -7.27 22.20 -3.08
CA ILE A 34 -6.60 20.97 -3.51
C ILE A 34 -6.51 20.87 -5.04
N VAL A 35 -7.48 21.44 -5.76
CA VAL A 35 -7.59 21.39 -7.23
C VAL A 35 -6.35 22.00 -7.89
N ASP A 36 -5.77 23.06 -7.31
CA ASP A 36 -4.58 23.71 -7.86
C ASP A 36 -3.35 22.80 -7.77
N GLU A 37 -3.22 22.03 -6.68
CA GLU A 37 -2.16 21.04 -6.52
C GLU A 37 -2.38 19.83 -7.45
N LEU A 38 -3.61 19.34 -7.55
CA LEU A 38 -3.94 18.20 -8.42
C LEU A 38 -3.73 18.50 -9.90
N LYS A 39 -4.03 19.72 -10.36
CA LYS A 39 -3.72 20.16 -11.73
C LYS A 39 -2.24 20.03 -12.04
N GLN A 40 -1.35 20.43 -11.12
CA GLN A 40 0.10 20.34 -11.32
C GLN A 40 0.60 18.89 -11.42
N LEU A 41 -0.10 17.93 -10.80
CA LEU A 41 0.21 16.50 -10.90
C LEU A 41 -0.21 15.93 -12.25
N GLN A 42 -1.42 16.24 -12.71
CA GLN A 42 -1.97 15.71 -13.96
C GLN A 42 -1.13 16.06 -15.21
N PHE A 43 -0.45 17.22 -15.22
CA PHE A 43 0.42 17.61 -16.33
C PHE A 43 1.78 16.87 -16.35
N LYS A 44 2.18 16.20 -15.28
CA LYS A 44 3.47 15.47 -15.21
C LYS A 44 3.34 13.96 -15.50
N ASP A 45 2.15 13.38 -15.32
CA ASP A 45 1.95 11.92 -15.30
C ASP A 45 1.14 11.35 -16.48
N ALA A 46 0.69 12.18 -17.43
CA ALA A 46 -0.12 11.75 -18.58
C ALA A 46 0.55 10.72 -19.53
N ALA A 47 1.84 10.40 -19.32
CA ALA A 47 2.62 9.53 -20.21
C ALA A 47 2.70 8.04 -19.80
N TYR A 48 2.13 7.61 -18.66
CA TYR A 48 2.42 6.26 -18.14
C TYR A 48 1.23 5.56 -17.47
N TYR A 49 0.09 5.45 -18.16
CA TYR A 49 -1.02 4.60 -17.69
C TYR A 49 -0.52 3.17 -17.44
N GLY A 50 -0.38 2.80 -16.17
CA GLY A 50 0.01 1.45 -15.73
C GLY A 50 1.45 1.29 -15.25
N LEU A 51 2.37 2.24 -15.41
CA LEU A 51 3.69 2.13 -14.77
C LEU A 51 3.51 2.33 -13.25
N LEU A 52 3.90 1.33 -12.46
CA LEU A 52 3.70 1.32 -11.02
C LEU A 52 5.01 1.52 -10.24
N TYR A 53 6.15 1.11 -10.82
CA TYR A 53 7.46 1.24 -10.18
C TYR A 53 8.58 1.17 -11.22
N LYS A 54 9.75 1.71 -10.87
CA LYS A 54 10.94 1.66 -11.70
C LYS A 54 12.19 1.63 -10.82
N ASP A 55 13.12 0.75 -11.16
CA ASP A 55 14.46 0.76 -10.61
C ASP A 55 15.52 0.62 -11.72
N GLU A 56 16.76 0.32 -11.32
CA GLU A 56 17.89 0.15 -12.23
C GLU A 56 17.68 -0.99 -13.23
N LYS A 57 16.98 -2.07 -12.84
CA LYS A 57 16.86 -3.30 -13.64
C LYS A 57 15.51 -3.42 -14.33
N TYR A 58 14.42 -2.98 -13.71
CA TYR A 58 13.07 -3.19 -14.22
C TYR A 58 12.23 -1.91 -14.25
N GLU A 59 11.37 -1.84 -15.26
CA GLU A 59 10.14 -1.06 -15.22
C GLU A 59 9.00 -2.03 -14.88
N VAL A 60 8.21 -1.69 -13.87
CA VAL A 60 7.13 -2.55 -13.38
C VAL A 60 5.80 -1.91 -13.72
N TRP A 61 5.00 -2.64 -14.50
CA TRP A 61 3.73 -2.17 -15.04
C TRP A 61 2.59 -3.03 -14.53
N LYS A 62 1.37 -2.49 -14.57
CA LYS A 62 0.16 -3.18 -14.14
C LYS A 62 -0.96 -3.11 -15.18
N SER A 63 -1.84 -4.10 -15.12
CA SER A 63 -3.23 -4.04 -15.59
C SER A 63 -4.18 -4.37 -14.44
N CYS A 64 -5.42 -3.91 -14.57
CA CYS A 64 -6.50 -4.18 -13.63
C CYS A 64 -7.79 -4.25 -14.42
N SER A 65 -8.39 -5.44 -14.45
CA SER A 65 -9.71 -5.68 -15.04
C SER A 65 -10.76 -5.89 -13.95
N GLY A 66 -10.60 -5.23 -12.80
CA GLY A 66 -11.49 -5.39 -11.64
C GLY A 66 -11.56 -6.85 -11.18
N GLU A 67 -12.78 -7.36 -11.03
CA GLU A 67 -13.04 -8.75 -10.63
C GLU A 67 -12.48 -9.79 -11.60
N TRP A 68 -12.22 -9.39 -12.84
CA TRP A 68 -11.72 -10.29 -13.88
C TRP A 68 -10.22 -10.51 -13.79
N GLY A 69 -9.54 -9.84 -12.86
CA GLY A 69 -8.15 -10.06 -12.53
C GLY A 69 -7.28 -8.84 -12.75
N GLY A 70 -5.99 -9.10 -12.86
CA GLY A 70 -4.97 -8.11 -13.07
C GLY A 70 -3.64 -8.80 -13.32
N THR A 71 -2.70 -8.04 -13.85
CA THR A 71 -1.36 -8.53 -14.18
C THR A 71 -0.32 -7.56 -13.68
N ILE A 72 0.78 -8.11 -13.16
CA ILE A 72 2.01 -7.35 -12.95
C ILE A 72 3.02 -7.76 -14.02
N TYR A 73 3.67 -6.79 -14.63
CA TYR A 73 4.69 -6.98 -15.66
C TYR A 73 6.01 -6.40 -15.19
N PHE A 74 7.09 -7.15 -15.35
CA PHE A 74 8.46 -6.73 -15.12
C PHE A 74 9.19 -6.69 -16.45
N LYS A 75 9.38 -5.49 -16.99
CA LYS A 75 10.17 -5.27 -18.21
C LYS A 75 11.63 -5.04 -17.81
N ASN A 76 12.51 -5.97 -18.17
CA ASN A 76 13.94 -5.80 -17.95
C ASN A 76 14.46 -4.67 -18.86
N ARG A 77 15.12 -3.67 -18.28
CA ARG A 77 15.57 -2.47 -18.98
C ARG A 77 16.75 -2.70 -19.92
N LYS A 78 17.54 -3.77 -19.69
CA LYS A 78 18.71 -4.13 -20.50
C LYS A 78 18.34 -5.08 -21.63
N SER A 79 17.61 -6.16 -21.33
CA SER A 79 17.26 -7.18 -22.33
C SER A 79 15.94 -6.89 -23.05
N SER A 80 15.13 -5.96 -22.54
CA SER A 80 13.75 -5.69 -22.99
C SER A 80 12.77 -6.86 -22.83
N LEU A 81 13.19 -7.99 -22.24
CA LEU A 81 12.31 -9.12 -21.94
C LEU A 81 11.27 -8.71 -20.89
N ILE A 82 10.02 -9.16 -21.10
CA ILE A 82 8.89 -8.85 -20.22
C ILE A 82 8.44 -10.13 -19.55
N TYR A 83 8.48 -10.11 -18.22
CA TYR A 83 8.02 -11.20 -17.37
C TYR A 83 6.71 -10.81 -16.71
N TYR A 84 5.77 -11.74 -16.54
CA TYR A 84 4.47 -11.41 -15.98
C TYR A 84 3.94 -12.48 -15.04
N ALA A 85 3.06 -12.05 -14.14
CA ALA A 85 2.29 -12.93 -13.28
C ALA A 85 0.93 -12.35 -12.91
N ILE A 86 0.02 -13.22 -12.45
CA ILE A 86 -1.27 -12.83 -11.87
C ILE A 86 -1.03 -11.88 -10.71
N ALA A 87 -1.69 -10.73 -10.75
CA ALA A 87 -1.68 -9.73 -9.70
C ALA A 87 -2.92 -8.84 -9.83
N THR A 88 -3.99 -9.16 -9.11
CA THR A 88 -5.31 -8.53 -9.21
C THR A 88 -5.24 -7.10 -8.73
N CYS A 89 -5.39 -6.16 -9.66
CA CYS A 89 -5.40 -4.73 -9.40
C CYS A 89 -4.25 -4.28 -8.47
N PRO A 90 -3.00 -4.34 -8.95
CA PRO A 90 -1.84 -3.93 -8.17
C PRO A 90 -1.93 -2.43 -7.86
N VAL A 91 -1.62 -2.05 -6.62
CA VAL A 91 -1.68 -0.64 -6.15
C VAL A 91 -0.32 -0.13 -5.67
N SER A 92 0.64 -1.02 -5.38
CA SER A 92 1.99 -0.63 -4.99
C SER A 92 3.00 -1.75 -5.25
N VAL A 93 4.22 -1.34 -5.60
CA VAL A 93 5.40 -2.21 -5.65
C VAL A 93 6.46 -1.57 -4.76
N ASN A 94 7.06 -2.40 -3.91
CA ASN A 94 8.16 -1.99 -3.03
C ASN A 94 9.29 -3.01 -3.15
N LYS A 95 10.54 -2.56 -3.04
CA LYS A 95 11.72 -3.43 -3.09
C LYS A 95 12.40 -3.48 -1.73
N ILE A 96 12.61 -4.68 -1.19
CA ILE A 96 13.31 -4.88 0.09
C ILE A 96 14.29 -6.03 -0.11
N ASN A 97 15.57 -5.80 0.19
CA ASN A 97 16.63 -6.81 0.11
C ASN A 97 16.64 -7.58 -1.22
N GLY A 98 16.48 -6.85 -2.33
CA GLY A 98 16.50 -7.40 -3.70
C GLY A 98 15.19 -8.07 -4.14
N LYS A 99 14.21 -8.23 -3.26
CA LYS A 99 12.90 -8.82 -3.57
C LYS A 99 11.83 -7.75 -3.78
N TYR A 100 10.84 -8.07 -4.61
CA TYR A 100 9.70 -7.18 -4.86
C TYR A 100 8.47 -7.65 -4.09
N TYR A 101 7.75 -6.70 -3.53
CA TYR A 101 6.51 -6.91 -2.79
C TYR A 101 5.38 -6.15 -3.50
N ILE A 102 4.44 -6.90 -4.05
CA ILE A 102 3.32 -6.37 -4.83
C ILE A 102 2.08 -6.36 -3.94
N SER A 103 1.56 -5.17 -3.66
CA SER A 103 0.29 -5.00 -2.97
C SER A 103 -0.84 -5.00 -3.98
N ASN A 104 -1.77 -5.92 -3.82
CA ASN A 104 -2.92 -6.13 -4.69
C ASN A 104 -4.19 -5.82 -3.93
N SER A 105 -5.12 -5.13 -4.56
CA SER A 105 -6.34 -4.68 -3.91
C SER A 105 -7.51 -4.66 -4.88
N LEU A 106 -8.54 -5.43 -4.56
CA LEU A 106 -9.82 -5.47 -5.26
C LEU A 106 -10.90 -4.90 -4.34
N ASP A 107 -11.36 -3.69 -4.64
CA ASP A 107 -12.48 -3.03 -3.95
C ASP A 107 -13.82 -3.45 -4.56
N HIS A 108 -14.13 -4.74 -4.47
CA HIS A 108 -15.42 -5.31 -4.90
C HIS A 108 -16.00 -6.23 -3.82
N LEU A 109 -17.34 -6.25 -3.69
CA LEU A 109 -18.08 -6.91 -2.61
C LEU A 109 -17.43 -6.61 -1.25
N TRP A 110 -16.95 -7.63 -0.54
CA TRP A 110 -16.35 -7.53 0.79
C TRP A 110 -14.90 -7.01 0.80
N GLY A 111 -14.36 -6.65 -0.37
CA GLY A 111 -12.97 -6.27 -0.53
C GLY A 111 -12.01 -7.45 -0.36
N ASN A 112 -11.03 -7.58 -1.25
CA ASN A 112 -9.96 -8.55 -1.11
C ASN A 112 -8.61 -7.88 -1.35
N SER A 113 -7.65 -8.18 -0.50
CA SER A 113 -6.28 -7.71 -0.64
C SER A 113 -5.27 -8.80 -0.32
N TYR A 114 -4.18 -8.80 -1.06
CA TYR A 114 -3.09 -9.73 -0.84
C TYR A 114 -1.74 -9.13 -1.22
N ILE A 115 -0.68 -9.72 -0.69
CA ILE A 115 0.69 -9.32 -1.03
C ILE A 115 1.42 -10.50 -1.67
N LEU A 116 2.02 -10.26 -2.84
CA LEU A 116 2.92 -11.20 -3.49
C LEU A 116 4.37 -10.82 -3.21
N GLU A 117 5.21 -11.80 -2.91
CA GLU A 117 6.67 -11.70 -3.00
C GLU A 117 7.13 -12.25 -4.35
N ILE A 118 8.01 -11.52 -5.02
CA ILE A 118 8.69 -11.94 -6.24
C ILE A 118 10.19 -11.81 -5.96
N SER A 119 10.86 -12.95 -5.78
CA SER A 119 12.30 -12.98 -5.50
C SER A 119 13.15 -12.80 -6.75
N ASN A 120 12.69 -13.33 -7.89
CA ASN A 120 13.35 -13.16 -9.18
C ASN A 120 12.30 -13.02 -10.29
N PRO A 121 12.09 -11.82 -10.87
CA PRO A 121 11.16 -11.63 -11.97
C PRO A 121 11.44 -12.54 -13.18
N GLU A 122 12.70 -12.92 -13.42
CA GLU A 122 13.08 -13.76 -14.57
C GLU A 122 12.63 -15.23 -14.43
N SER A 123 12.14 -15.61 -13.25
CA SER A 123 11.52 -16.93 -13.03
C SER A 123 10.04 -16.98 -13.41
N MET A 124 9.41 -15.85 -13.72
CA MET A 124 8.01 -15.79 -14.16
C MET A 124 7.88 -16.07 -15.66
N LYS A 125 6.65 -16.17 -16.18
CA LYS A 125 6.43 -16.40 -17.62
C LYS A 125 6.79 -15.17 -18.45
N LEU A 126 7.29 -15.42 -19.67
CA LEU A 126 7.58 -14.39 -20.66
C LEU A 126 6.33 -14.01 -21.45
N THR A 127 6.24 -12.73 -21.81
CA THR A 127 5.29 -12.21 -22.81
C THR A 127 6.04 -11.30 -23.79
N GLU A 128 5.52 -11.18 -25.00
CA GLU A 128 6.08 -10.31 -26.04
C GLU A 128 5.74 -8.84 -25.82
N LYS A 129 4.60 -8.57 -25.17
CA LYS A 129 4.09 -7.19 -24.97
C LYS A 129 3.32 -7.02 -23.68
N ILE A 130 3.34 -5.79 -23.19
CA ILE A 130 2.40 -5.29 -22.18
C ILE A 130 1.19 -4.76 -22.97
N PRO A 131 -0.03 -5.27 -22.74
CA PRO A 131 -1.22 -4.77 -23.39
C PRO A 131 -1.38 -3.27 -23.11
N LEU A 132 -1.69 -2.48 -24.15
CA LEU A 132 -2.14 -1.11 -23.93
C LEU A 132 -3.45 -1.17 -23.16
N ASN A 133 -3.50 -0.50 -22.03
CA ASN A 133 -4.71 -0.41 -21.23
C ASN A 133 -5.73 0.40 -22.04
N LEU A 134 -6.66 -0.28 -22.72
CA LEU A 134 -7.69 0.35 -23.52
C LEU A 134 -8.89 0.68 -22.61
N PRO A 135 -9.19 1.96 -22.35
CA PRO A 135 -10.34 2.33 -21.54
C PRO A 135 -11.61 1.69 -22.11
N GLY A 136 -12.33 0.92 -21.28
CA GLY A 136 -13.59 0.25 -21.66
C GLY A 136 -13.49 -1.25 -21.97
N ILE A 137 -12.29 -1.83 -22.06
CA ILE A 137 -12.13 -3.28 -22.23
C ILE A 137 -11.72 -3.90 -20.88
N ILE A 138 -12.71 -4.41 -20.16
CA ILE A 138 -12.51 -5.10 -18.87
C ILE A 138 -12.81 -6.59 -19.10
N THR A 139 -11.79 -7.40 -19.34
CA THR A 139 -12.00 -8.85 -19.57
C THR A 139 -10.83 -9.69 -19.06
N ARG A 140 -11.16 -10.85 -18.51
CA ARG A 140 -10.21 -11.85 -18.01
C ARG A 140 -9.24 -12.34 -19.09
N GLN A 141 -9.62 -12.26 -20.36
CA GLN A 141 -8.81 -12.77 -21.48
C GLN A 141 -7.50 -11.97 -21.67
N TYR A 142 -7.47 -10.73 -21.21
CA TYR A 142 -6.29 -9.87 -21.27
C TYR A 142 -5.39 -9.98 -20.04
N GLU A 143 -5.82 -10.71 -19.02
CA GLU A 143 -5.08 -10.85 -17.78
C GLU A 143 -4.27 -12.14 -17.73
N ALA A 144 -3.19 -12.09 -16.96
CA ALA A 144 -2.30 -13.21 -16.73
C ALA A 144 -3.06 -14.43 -16.21
N GLN A 145 -2.58 -15.60 -16.61
CA GLN A 145 -3.09 -16.89 -16.15
C GLN A 145 -2.02 -17.69 -15.39
N SER A 146 -0.87 -17.09 -15.12
CA SER A 146 0.28 -17.74 -14.49
C SER A 146 0.65 -17.03 -13.20
N ASP A 147 0.86 -17.81 -12.14
CA ASP A 147 1.40 -17.37 -10.85
C ASP A 147 2.86 -17.82 -10.64
N GLN A 148 3.47 -18.46 -11.65
CA GLN A 148 4.87 -18.88 -11.66
C GLN A 148 5.81 -17.75 -11.23
N GLY A 149 6.74 -18.06 -10.32
CA GLY A 149 7.73 -17.12 -9.81
C GLY A 149 7.19 -16.16 -8.73
N THR A 150 5.94 -16.32 -8.30
CA THR A 150 5.33 -15.54 -7.22
C THR A 150 5.11 -16.38 -5.96
N LYS A 151 5.09 -15.72 -4.81
CA LYS A 151 4.72 -16.30 -3.53
C LYS A 151 3.74 -15.39 -2.80
N LYS A 152 2.52 -15.87 -2.56
CA LYS A 152 1.53 -15.12 -1.77
C LYS A 152 1.91 -15.13 -0.28
N LEU A 153 2.04 -13.96 0.34
CA LEU A 153 2.43 -13.80 1.74
C LEU A 153 1.24 -13.66 2.69
N VAL A 154 0.18 -13.02 2.21
CA VAL A 154 -1.09 -12.81 2.91
C VAL A 154 -2.19 -12.79 1.86
N ASP A 155 -3.36 -13.30 2.22
CA ASP A 155 -4.62 -13.16 1.50
C ASP A 155 -5.67 -12.79 2.54
N SER A 156 -6.31 -11.64 2.38
CA SER A 156 -7.24 -11.12 3.38
C SER A 156 -8.47 -10.53 2.72
N SER A 157 -9.62 -10.94 3.23
CA SER A 157 -10.92 -10.38 2.88
C SER A 157 -11.32 -9.35 3.93
N GLY A 158 -12.08 -8.32 3.56
CA GLY A 158 -12.54 -7.30 4.49
C GLY A 158 -11.54 -6.17 4.74
N VAL A 159 -10.44 -6.13 3.98
CA VAL A 159 -9.43 -5.08 4.03
C VAL A 159 -8.99 -4.71 2.62
N ILE A 160 -8.81 -3.41 2.39
CA ILE A 160 -8.38 -2.81 1.13
C ILE A 160 -7.00 -2.20 1.37
N ILE A 161 -5.97 -2.69 0.69
CA ILE A 161 -4.67 -2.03 0.67
C ILE A 161 -4.80 -0.83 -0.27
N THR A 162 -4.67 0.38 0.28
CA THR A 162 -4.69 1.61 -0.53
C THR A 162 -3.30 1.88 -1.12
N ALA A 163 -2.26 1.70 -0.32
CA ALA A 163 -0.88 1.79 -0.74
C ALA A 163 0.04 1.07 0.25
N SER A 164 1.28 0.82 -0.14
CA SER A 164 2.31 0.29 0.77
C SER A 164 3.62 1.05 0.64
N PHE A 165 4.39 1.15 1.71
CA PHE A 165 5.67 1.87 1.75
C PHE A 165 6.70 1.10 2.59
N VAL A 166 7.98 1.44 2.41
CA VAL A 166 9.08 0.81 3.14
C VAL A 166 9.62 1.78 4.19
N TYR A 167 9.79 1.28 5.41
CA TYR A 167 10.52 1.99 6.47
C TYR A 167 11.35 0.98 7.26
N ASN A 168 12.63 1.29 7.52
CA ASN A 168 13.57 0.41 8.22
C ASN A 168 13.56 -1.05 7.71
N GLN A 169 13.61 -1.22 6.38
CA GLN A 169 13.58 -2.53 5.69
C GLN A 169 12.32 -3.38 5.99
N LYS A 170 11.24 -2.76 6.45
CA LYS A 170 9.95 -3.40 6.67
C LYS A 170 8.90 -2.80 5.74
N LEU A 171 7.98 -3.66 5.30
CA LEU A 171 6.84 -3.27 4.50
C LEU A 171 5.68 -2.89 5.42
N TYR A 172 5.14 -1.70 5.21
CA TYR A 172 3.93 -1.21 5.85
C TYR A 172 2.87 -0.94 4.79
N SER A 173 1.61 -1.17 5.15
CA SER A 173 0.46 -0.95 4.27
C SER A 173 -0.52 0.03 4.91
N VAL A 174 -0.95 1.01 4.12
CA VAL A 174 -2.11 1.84 4.43
C VAL A 174 -3.34 1.04 4.05
N LEU A 175 -4.13 0.66 5.06
CA LEU A 175 -5.33 -0.16 4.88
C LEU A 175 -6.57 0.67 5.15
N SER A 176 -7.59 0.50 4.30
CA SER A 176 -8.97 0.85 4.63
C SER A 176 -9.72 -0.43 5.01
N SER A 177 -10.42 -0.43 6.14
CA SER A 177 -11.31 -1.54 6.48
C SER A 177 -12.50 -1.58 5.51
N HIS A 178 -12.99 -2.78 5.20
CA HIS A 178 -14.13 -2.94 4.29
C HIS A 178 -15.44 -2.40 4.89
N ASP A 179 -15.63 -2.50 6.21
CA ASP A 179 -16.73 -1.82 6.90
C ASP A 179 -16.64 -0.28 6.77
N GLY A 180 -15.52 0.22 6.23
CA GLY A 180 -15.33 1.59 5.86
C GLY A 180 -15.34 2.52 7.05
N LYS A 181 -14.85 2.07 8.21
CA LYS A 181 -14.80 2.88 9.44
C LYS A 181 -13.40 3.36 9.80
N GLU A 182 -12.35 2.65 9.41
CA GLU A 182 -11.00 2.96 9.85
C GLU A 182 -10.00 2.97 8.69
N THR A 183 -9.08 3.93 8.73
CA THR A 183 -7.83 3.86 7.96
C THR A 183 -6.69 3.59 8.93
N THR A 184 -5.87 2.59 8.64
CA THR A 184 -4.79 2.15 9.51
C THR A 184 -3.48 2.03 8.74
N ILE A 185 -2.38 2.04 9.48
CA ILE A 185 -1.10 1.56 9.00
C ILE A 185 -0.84 0.25 9.71
N SER A 186 -0.54 -0.76 8.91
CA SER A 186 -0.36 -2.12 9.37
C SER A 186 0.93 -2.70 8.83
N GLU A 187 1.56 -3.56 9.60
CA GLU A 187 2.65 -4.42 9.13
C GLU A 187 2.11 -5.83 8.85
N LEU A 188 2.79 -6.57 7.98
CA LEU A 188 2.55 -7.99 7.83
C LEU A 188 3.26 -8.75 8.96
N LYS A 189 2.50 -9.48 9.78
CA LYS A 189 3.02 -10.36 10.82
C LYS A 189 2.22 -11.66 10.86
N ASP A 190 2.89 -12.80 10.90
CA ASP A 190 2.24 -14.13 10.97
C ASP A 190 1.17 -14.35 9.88
N LYS A 191 1.48 -13.92 8.64
CA LYS A 191 0.58 -13.94 7.48
C LYS A 191 -0.72 -13.15 7.64
N LYS A 192 -0.76 -12.18 8.56
CA LYS A 192 -1.91 -11.30 8.80
C LYS A 192 -1.46 -9.84 8.88
N PHE A 193 -2.37 -8.94 8.55
CA PHE A 193 -2.16 -7.52 8.82
C PHE A 193 -2.32 -7.25 10.30
N LYS A 194 -1.29 -6.67 10.91
CA LYS A 194 -1.31 -6.19 12.29
C LYS A 194 -1.27 -4.67 12.27
N THR A 195 -2.33 -4.04 12.77
CA THR A 195 -2.38 -2.58 12.93
C THR A 195 -1.31 -2.12 13.91
N ILE A 196 -0.51 -1.15 13.47
CA ILE A 196 0.52 -0.49 14.29
C ILE A 196 0.18 0.99 14.56
N LEU A 197 -0.66 1.59 13.72
CA LEU A 197 -1.19 2.94 13.92
C LEU A 197 -2.61 3.01 13.34
N LYS A 198 -3.55 3.58 14.10
CA LYS A 198 -4.85 4.00 13.58
C LYS A 198 -4.78 5.48 13.21
N LEU A 199 -5.27 5.85 12.03
CA LEU A 199 -5.42 7.25 11.66
C LEU A 199 -6.67 7.86 12.33
N PRO A 200 -6.75 9.19 12.50
CA PRO A 200 -7.81 9.83 13.29
C PRO A 200 -9.22 9.62 12.73
N GLU A 201 -9.33 9.41 11.42
CA GLU A 201 -10.59 9.13 10.73
C GLU A 201 -10.34 8.26 9.49
N LYS A 202 -11.43 7.79 8.86
CA LYS A 202 -11.35 7.20 7.53
C LYS A 202 -11.01 8.27 6.51
N LEU A 203 -10.00 7.99 5.68
CA LEU A 203 -9.52 8.94 4.67
C LEU A 203 -10.02 8.61 3.26
N PHE A 204 -10.13 7.32 2.92
CA PHE A 204 -10.34 6.88 1.54
C PHE A 204 -11.75 6.32 1.35
N TYR A 205 -12.57 7.05 0.58
CA TYR A 205 -13.89 6.61 0.12
C TYR A 205 -13.91 6.33 -1.40
N SER A 206 -12.81 6.64 -2.06
CA SER A 206 -12.51 6.37 -3.46
C SER A 206 -11.01 6.14 -3.58
N GLU A 207 -10.55 5.63 -4.71
CA GLU A 207 -9.11 5.49 -5.00
C GLU A 207 -8.43 6.88 -4.90
N PRO A 208 -7.39 7.04 -4.05
CA PRO A 208 -6.67 8.30 -3.97
C PRO A 208 -5.72 8.46 -5.15
N ILE A 209 -5.32 9.70 -5.42
CA ILE A 209 -4.19 9.97 -6.32
C ILE A 209 -2.91 9.71 -5.53
N ILE A 210 -2.14 8.71 -5.95
CA ILE A 210 -0.92 8.28 -5.27
C ILE A 210 0.30 8.83 -6.01
N VAL A 211 1.12 9.60 -5.31
CA VAL A 211 2.39 10.11 -5.81
C VAL A 211 3.52 9.53 -4.97
N ARG A 212 4.40 8.75 -5.61
CA ARG A 212 5.59 8.17 -4.98
C ARG A 212 6.83 8.91 -5.45
N LYS A 213 7.57 9.52 -4.52
CA LYS A 213 8.88 10.14 -4.82
C LYS A 213 10.04 9.18 -4.52
N ALA A 214 9.87 8.33 -3.51
CA ALA A 214 10.82 7.30 -3.10
C ALA A 214 10.08 6.19 -2.32
N ASP A 215 10.75 5.09 -1.98
CA ASP A 215 10.13 3.96 -1.26
C ASP A 215 9.56 4.34 0.12
N ASN A 216 10.18 5.33 0.77
CA ASN A 216 9.80 5.90 2.06
C ASN A 216 9.13 7.28 1.95
N ASN A 217 8.77 7.73 0.75
CA ASN A 217 8.15 9.04 0.51
C ASN A 217 6.92 8.91 -0.40
N LEU A 218 5.76 8.96 0.22
CA LEU A 218 4.48 8.65 -0.39
C LEU A 218 3.45 9.73 -0.05
N SER A 219 2.73 10.20 -1.07
CA SER A 219 1.61 11.14 -0.93
C SER A 219 0.34 10.50 -1.47
N LEU A 220 -0.73 10.50 -0.69
CA LEU A 220 -2.06 10.03 -1.10
C LEU A 220 -3.03 11.19 -0.98
N TYR A 221 -3.47 11.71 -2.13
CA TYR A 221 -4.47 12.78 -2.19
C TYR A 221 -5.87 12.17 -2.25
N PHE A 222 -6.76 12.63 -1.37
CA PHE A 222 -8.15 12.18 -1.29
C PHE A 222 -9.09 13.39 -1.29
N GLN A 223 -10.31 13.23 -1.80
CA GLN A 223 -11.26 14.34 -2.00
C GLN A 223 -12.62 14.13 -1.32
N ASN A 224 -12.91 12.91 -0.83
CA ASN A 224 -14.21 12.56 -0.25
C ASN A 224 -14.05 11.93 1.14
N PRO A 225 -14.85 12.33 2.16
CA PRO A 225 -15.78 13.46 2.16
C PRO A 225 -15.07 14.82 2.31
N LYS A 226 -13.79 14.81 2.68
CA LYS A 226 -12.95 16.00 2.80
C LYS A 226 -11.80 15.90 1.81
N SER A 227 -11.36 17.05 1.33
CA SER A 227 -10.14 17.14 0.56
C SER A 227 -8.93 17.16 1.48
N GLY A 228 -7.98 16.27 1.21
CA GLY A 228 -6.80 16.10 2.06
C GLY A 228 -5.66 15.36 1.37
N LEU A 229 -4.55 15.34 2.09
CA LEU A 229 -3.31 14.67 1.73
C LEU A 229 -2.84 13.88 2.94
N LEU A 230 -2.66 12.57 2.76
CA LEU A 230 -1.84 11.75 3.66
C LEU A 230 -0.42 11.71 3.09
N HIS A 231 0.51 12.38 3.75
CA HIS A 231 1.92 12.35 3.40
C HIS A 231 2.71 11.50 4.39
N ILE A 232 3.46 10.55 3.87
CA ILE A 232 4.30 9.62 4.64
C ILE A 232 5.74 9.86 4.19
N GLN A 233 6.59 10.22 5.16
CA GLN A 233 8.02 10.35 4.96
C GLN A 233 8.74 9.72 6.15
N ASP A 234 9.45 8.62 5.91
CA ASP A 234 10.12 7.84 6.96
C ASP A 234 9.12 7.41 8.07
N ASN A 235 9.38 7.78 9.32
CA ASN A 235 8.48 7.53 10.44
C ASN A 235 7.47 8.67 10.67
N LYS A 236 7.45 9.70 9.83
CA LYS A 236 6.58 10.87 9.99
C LYS A 236 5.39 10.77 9.07
N ILE A 237 4.23 11.05 9.63
CA ILE A 237 2.95 11.00 8.94
C ILE A 237 2.28 12.34 9.13
N GLU A 238 2.04 13.03 8.02
CA GLU A 238 1.32 14.28 8.01
C GLU A 238 -0.03 14.08 7.33
N LEU A 239 -1.08 14.46 8.04
CA LEU A 239 -2.45 14.46 7.55
C LEU A 239 -2.87 15.92 7.37
N LEU A 240 -2.94 16.37 6.13
CA LEU A 240 -3.21 17.75 5.77
C LEU A 240 -4.61 17.86 5.15
N TYR A 241 -5.44 18.73 5.70
CA TYR A 241 -6.79 19.01 5.18
C TYR A 241 -6.85 20.37 4.49
N TYR A 242 -7.44 20.38 3.30
CA TYR A 242 -7.72 21.59 2.54
C TYR A 242 -9.09 22.13 2.95
N GLN A 243 -9.16 23.44 3.22
CA GLN A 243 -10.37 24.11 3.71
C GLN A 243 -11.04 25.02 2.65
N LYS A 244 -10.59 24.95 1.40
CA LYS A 244 -11.10 25.75 0.28
C LYS A 244 -11.23 24.92 -0.99
#